data_AF-A0A0D6P9W5-F1
#
_entry.id   AF-A0A0D6P9W5-F1
#
_cell.length_a   1.000
_cell.length_b   1.000
_cell.length_c   1.000
_cell.angle_alpha   90.00
_cell.angle_beta   90.00
_cell.angle_gamma   90.00
#
_symmetry.space_group_name_H-M   'P 1'
#
loop_
_entity.id
_entity.type
_entity.pdbx_description
1 polymer ?
#
loop_
_entity_poly.entity_id
_entity_poly.type
_entity_poly.pdbx_seq_one_letter_code
_entity_poly.pdbx_strand_id
1 'polypeptide(L)'
;MPRLIAFFGNCQSGSLCTLYERCVVPITGDRVAYIASYSDLDSSGADTVASADILVNQVLDFAPDPRQVSASTRVVLVPHVAAPFLWPCSGTPHPSNSPAPYLDPSGPYDAELGDSFLNKLIAQNVPPELAVFEYLAADIPRLRQVDRMREIALDRQRMRDQACGGYGVADLIDSRIASEKLFCTVNHPERMLALRLAAEVFERIGVPGECLDAVEAYTDRLFPPNEAPIHPAVARHFGLSYADANTRYRFFDEGRFTFTEYAHRYMNYAWNPDLPFGMHLAREGQHEQAIEVLQRAVEASPGSAAGRAVLADLLADRGEIAEAAKLAKRAAELEPTDAHINARAAHIHKLWAQAIQQ
;
A
#
# COMPACT_ATOMS: atom_id res chain seq x y z
N MET A 1 -15.35 29.62 -6.34
CA MET A 1 -15.90 28.73 -7.38
C MET A 1 -15.15 27.42 -7.28
N PRO A 2 -15.83 26.28 -7.48
CA PRO A 2 -15.16 24.98 -7.57
C PRO A 2 -14.04 25.00 -8.61
N ARG A 3 -12.89 24.42 -8.27
CA ARG A 3 -11.74 24.24 -9.16
C ARG A 3 -11.69 22.82 -9.68
N LEU A 4 -11.10 22.62 -10.85
CA LEU A 4 -10.67 21.31 -11.34
C LEU A 4 -9.20 21.08 -10.97
N ILE A 5 -8.94 20.08 -10.13
CA ILE A 5 -7.62 19.67 -9.68
C ILE A 5 -7.26 18.34 -10.35
N ALA A 6 -6.26 18.35 -11.24
CA ALA A 6 -5.74 17.13 -11.86
C ALA A 6 -4.49 16.65 -11.11
N PHE A 7 -4.48 15.39 -10.70
CA PHE A 7 -3.33 14.72 -10.11
C PHE A 7 -2.68 13.82 -11.16
N PHE A 8 -1.48 14.18 -11.61
CA PHE A 8 -0.72 13.42 -12.58
C PHE A 8 0.47 12.72 -11.89
N GLY A 9 0.60 11.42 -12.08
CA GLY A 9 1.74 10.66 -11.56
C GLY A 9 1.44 9.18 -11.34
N ASN A 10 2.20 8.58 -10.44
CA ASN A 10 2.10 7.17 -10.08
C ASN A 10 1.03 6.93 -9.00
N CYS A 11 1.03 5.74 -8.40
CA CYS A 11 0.13 5.37 -7.30
C CYS A 11 0.09 6.38 -6.13
N GLN A 12 1.19 7.08 -5.82
CA GLN A 12 1.23 8.12 -4.79
C GLN A 12 0.37 9.33 -5.18
N SER A 13 0.37 9.74 -6.45
CA SER A 13 -0.54 10.78 -6.95
C SER A 13 -1.99 10.32 -6.91
N GLY A 14 -2.25 9.04 -7.17
CA GLY A 14 -3.57 8.43 -6.98
C GLY A 14 -4.04 8.54 -5.53
N SER A 15 -3.18 8.19 -4.57
CA SER A 15 -3.48 8.31 -3.13
C SER A 15 -3.72 9.75 -2.69
N LEU A 16 -2.95 10.71 -3.22
CA LEU A 16 -3.18 12.15 -2.99
C LEU A 16 -4.56 12.58 -3.52
N CYS A 17 -4.94 12.13 -4.72
CA CYS A 17 -6.25 12.41 -5.30
C CYS A 17 -7.38 11.85 -4.42
N THR A 18 -7.28 10.59 -3.99
CA THR A 18 -8.27 9.96 -3.10
C THR A 18 -8.39 10.69 -1.76
N LEU A 19 -7.26 11.11 -1.18
CA LEU A 19 -7.28 11.85 0.07
C LEU A 19 -7.92 13.23 -0.11
N TYR A 20 -7.64 13.92 -1.22
CA TYR A 20 -8.27 15.20 -1.55
C TYR A 20 -9.78 15.04 -1.75
N GLU A 21 -10.19 14.00 -2.48
CA GLU A 21 -11.60 13.67 -2.71
C GLU A 21 -12.37 13.46 -1.40
N ARG A 22 -11.74 12.79 -0.42
CA ARG A 22 -12.39 12.44 0.85
C ARG A 22 -12.37 13.58 1.87
N CYS A 23 -11.28 14.33 1.95
CA CYS A 23 -11.07 15.33 3.00
C CYS A 23 -11.35 16.77 2.56
N VAL A 24 -11.24 17.09 1.27
CA VAL A 24 -11.27 18.48 0.77
C VAL A 24 -12.49 18.78 -0.10
N VAL A 25 -12.87 17.85 -0.99
CA VAL A 25 -14.05 18.03 -1.87
C VAL A 25 -15.36 18.28 -1.11
N PRO A 26 -15.67 17.59 0.02
CA PRO A 26 -16.91 17.83 0.75
C PRO A 26 -17.08 19.26 1.28
N ILE A 27 -15.97 19.99 1.44
CA ILE A 27 -15.93 21.35 1.98
C ILE A 27 -15.84 22.38 0.84
N THR A 28 -14.97 22.13 -0.14
CA THR A 28 -14.66 23.08 -1.21
C THR A 28 -15.59 22.99 -2.42
N GLY A 29 -16.19 21.81 -2.65
CA GLY A 29 -16.92 21.50 -3.87
C GLY A 29 -16.05 21.32 -5.10
N ASP A 30 -14.72 21.27 -4.94
CA ASP A 30 -13.77 21.06 -6.04
C ASP A 30 -14.03 19.74 -6.78
N ARG A 31 -13.60 19.67 -8.05
CA ARG A 31 -13.57 18.44 -8.83
C ARG A 31 -12.14 17.94 -8.91
N VAL A 32 -11.97 16.63 -8.81
CA VAL A 32 -10.64 15.99 -8.93
C VAL A 32 -10.60 14.96 -10.04
N ALA A 33 -9.42 14.76 -10.61
CA ALA A 33 -9.15 13.68 -11.55
C ALA A 33 -7.74 13.14 -11.33
N TYR A 34 -7.59 11.82 -11.32
CA TYR A 34 -6.29 11.15 -11.33
C TYR A 34 -5.93 10.69 -12.73
N ILE A 35 -4.68 10.93 -13.12
CA ILE A 35 -4.12 10.58 -14.41
C ILE A 35 -2.82 9.82 -14.17
N ALA A 36 -2.82 8.54 -14.53
CA ALA A 36 -1.66 7.67 -14.35
C ALA A 36 -0.55 8.05 -15.32
N SER A 37 0.69 8.17 -14.81
CA SER A 37 1.87 8.48 -15.61
C SER A 37 2.57 7.24 -16.19
N TYR A 38 1.94 6.06 -16.13
CA TYR A 38 2.52 4.80 -16.61
C TYR A 38 2.32 4.57 -18.11
N SER A 39 1.51 5.39 -18.76
CA SER A 39 1.20 5.33 -20.19
C SER A 39 1.14 6.73 -20.78
N ASP A 40 1.22 6.82 -22.11
CA ASP A 40 0.94 8.07 -22.81
C ASP A 40 -0.45 8.60 -22.45
N LEU A 41 -0.57 9.93 -22.44
CA LEU A 41 -1.85 10.60 -22.23
C LEU A 41 -2.80 10.23 -23.38
N ASP A 42 -3.92 9.57 -23.03
CA ASP A 42 -5.03 9.45 -23.96
C ASP A 42 -5.72 10.83 -24.16
N SER A 43 -6.64 10.91 -25.12
CA SER A 43 -7.34 12.17 -25.40
C SER A 43 -8.08 12.73 -24.19
N SER A 44 -8.64 11.86 -23.34
CA SER A 44 -9.38 12.26 -22.13
C SER A 44 -8.44 12.84 -21.07
N GLY A 45 -7.28 12.23 -20.85
CA GLY A 45 -6.24 12.70 -19.95
C GLY A 45 -5.65 14.02 -20.42
N ALA A 46 -5.37 14.16 -21.72
CA ALA A 46 -4.90 15.41 -22.30
C ALA A 46 -5.91 16.55 -22.12
N ASP A 47 -7.20 16.29 -22.38
CA ASP A 47 -8.27 17.27 -22.18
C ASP A 47 -8.44 17.66 -20.71
N THR A 48 -8.29 16.69 -19.79
CA THR A 48 -8.34 16.93 -18.34
C THR A 48 -7.18 17.81 -17.89
N VAL A 49 -5.95 17.53 -18.35
CA VAL A 49 -4.77 18.35 -18.07
C VAL A 49 -4.96 19.77 -18.62
N ALA A 50 -5.47 19.91 -19.85
CA ALA A 50 -5.65 21.20 -20.50
C ALA A 50 -6.74 22.07 -19.84
N SER A 51 -7.75 21.43 -19.24
CA SER A 51 -8.88 22.10 -18.57
C SER A 51 -8.69 22.30 -17.07
N ALA A 52 -7.64 21.75 -16.47
CA ALA A 52 -7.38 21.85 -15.05
C ALA A 52 -7.02 23.30 -14.64
N ASP A 53 -7.63 23.76 -13.54
CA ASP A 53 -7.23 25.00 -12.88
C ASP A 53 -5.89 24.80 -12.15
N ILE A 54 -5.71 23.63 -11.53
CA ILE A 54 -4.47 23.22 -10.87
C ILE A 54 -4.06 21.83 -11.37
N LEU A 55 -2.83 21.72 -11.84
CA LEU A 55 -2.18 20.44 -12.12
C LEU A 55 -1.17 20.13 -11.00
N VAL A 56 -1.45 19.10 -10.22
CA VAL A 56 -0.50 18.47 -9.31
C VAL A 56 0.33 17.47 -10.10
N ASN A 57 1.56 17.83 -10.46
CA ASN A 57 2.43 17.04 -11.33
C ASN A 57 3.56 16.39 -10.51
N GLN A 58 3.57 15.06 -10.46
CA GLN A 58 4.60 14.33 -9.76
C GLN A 58 5.91 14.33 -10.56
N VAL A 59 7.00 14.74 -9.90
CA VAL A 59 8.34 14.68 -10.48
C VAL A 59 8.90 13.29 -10.28
N LEU A 60 9.00 12.55 -11.39
CA LEU A 60 9.59 11.23 -11.51
C LEU A 60 10.98 11.32 -12.17
N ASP A 61 11.76 10.24 -12.10
CA ASP A 61 13.07 10.16 -12.77
C ASP A 61 12.93 9.87 -14.29
N PHE A 62 11.70 9.74 -14.80
CA PHE A 62 11.38 9.33 -16.17
C PHE A 62 10.18 10.10 -16.74
N ALA A 63 10.08 10.14 -18.08
CA ALA A 63 8.93 10.64 -18.83
C ALA A 63 7.76 9.62 -18.78
N PRO A 64 6.49 10.04 -18.92
CA PRO A 64 6.00 11.30 -19.48
C PRO A 64 5.87 12.44 -18.47
N ASP A 65 6.09 13.65 -18.96
CA ASP A 65 5.89 14.89 -18.24
C ASP A 65 4.87 15.76 -18.99
N PRO A 66 3.69 16.01 -18.42
CA PRO A 66 2.58 16.69 -19.09
C PRO A 66 2.78 18.20 -19.17
N ARG A 67 4.01 18.72 -18.94
CA ARG A 67 4.35 20.16 -18.89
C ARG A 67 3.84 21.03 -20.04
N GLN A 68 3.36 20.46 -21.14
CA GLN A 68 2.56 21.18 -22.14
C GLN A 68 1.12 21.39 -21.65
N VAL A 69 0.97 22.28 -20.66
CA VAL A 69 -0.33 22.72 -20.11
C VAL A 69 -0.73 24.09 -20.64
N SER A 70 -2.01 24.45 -20.50
CA SER A 70 -2.48 25.81 -20.77
C SER A 70 -1.75 26.84 -19.89
N ALA A 71 -1.53 28.05 -20.42
CA ALA A 71 -0.91 29.16 -19.67
C ALA A 71 -1.72 29.57 -18.42
N SER A 72 -3.02 29.24 -18.35
CA SER A 72 -3.89 29.50 -17.21
C SER A 72 -3.78 28.46 -16.09
N THR A 73 -3.21 27.28 -16.37
CA THR A 73 -3.12 26.18 -15.41
C THR A 73 -2.00 26.43 -14.42
N ARG A 74 -2.32 26.45 -13.12
CA ARG A 74 -1.31 26.53 -12.07
C ARG A 74 -0.71 25.14 -11.84
N VAL A 75 0.58 24.98 -12.12
CA VAL A 75 1.29 23.71 -11.88
C VAL A 75 1.90 23.71 -10.47
N VAL A 76 1.62 22.66 -9.70
CA VAL A 76 2.26 22.37 -8.41
C VAL A 76 3.01 21.06 -8.52
N LEU A 77 4.33 21.12 -8.30
CA LEU A 77 5.20 19.96 -8.40
C LEU A 77 5.26 19.21 -7.06
N VAL A 78 5.25 17.89 -7.14
CA VAL A 78 5.31 16.99 -5.97
C VAL A 78 6.40 15.95 -6.18
N PRO A 79 7.32 15.74 -5.22
CA PRO A 79 8.39 14.77 -5.41
C PRO A 79 7.85 13.34 -5.31
N HIS A 80 8.29 12.47 -6.22
CA HIS A 80 8.23 11.04 -5.97
C HIS A 80 9.13 10.67 -4.79
N VAL A 81 8.65 9.81 -3.89
CA VAL A 81 9.37 9.36 -2.69
C VAL A 81 9.57 7.85 -2.70
N ALA A 82 10.78 7.37 -2.44
CA ALA A 82 11.09 5.94 -2.44
C ALA A 82 12.32 5.60 -1.58
N ALA A 83 12.38 4.35 -1.10
CA ALA A 83 13.52 3.82 -0.34
C ALA A 83 14.02 2.47 -0.89
N PRO A 84 14.52 2.41 -2.15
CA PRO A 84 14.91 1.16 -2.80
C PRO A 84 16.06 0.43 -2.08
N PHE A 85 16.87 1.15 -1.30
CA PHE A 85 17.98 0.57 -0.55
C PHE A 85 17.53 -0.36 0.60
N LEU A 86 16.28 -0.28 1.06
CA LEU A 86 15.72 -1.22 2.05
C LEU A 86 15.33 -2.57 1.43
N TRP A 87 15.02 -2.60 0.13
CA TRP A 87 14.65 -3.80 -0.62
C TRP A 87 15.56 -3.95 -1.84
N PRO A 88 16.86 -4.19 -1.64
CA PRO A 88 17.83 -4.10 -2.73
C PRO A 88 17.64 -5.16 -3.83
N CYS A 89 16.83 -6.19 -3.58
CA CYS A 89 16.52 -7.26 -4.52
C CYS A 89 15.18 -7.08 -5.24
N SER A 90 14.38 -6.05 -4.94
CA SER A 90 13.06 -5.84 -5.57
C SER A 90 13.14 -5.30 -7.01
N GLY A 91 11.98 -5.04 -7.61
CA GLY A 91 11.87 -4.43 -8.95
C GLY A 91 11.68 -5.43 -10.09
N THR A 92 11.48 -6.71 -9.81
CA THR A 92 11.13 -7.72 -10.81
C THR A 92 10.08 -8.66 -10.25
N PRO A 93 8.90 -8.79 -10.88
CA PRO A 93 7.84 -9.66 -10.38
C PRO A 93 8.27 -11.13 -10.32
N HIS A 94 7.54 -11.92 -9.54
CA HIS A 94 7.75 -13.37 -9.51
C HIS A 94 7.56 -13.97 -10.93
N PRO A 95 8.35 -14.97 -11.37
CA PRO A 95 8.26 -15.55 -12.71
C PRO A 95 6.89 -16.13 -13.06
N SER A 96 6.21 -16.68 -12.05
CA SER A 96 4.84 -17.20 -12.16
C SER A 96 3.75 -16.17 -11.82
N ASN A 97 4.11 -14.91 -11.59
CA ASN A 97 3.14 -13.88 -11.22
C ASN A 97 2.05 -13.75 -12.30
N SER A 98 0.80 -13.83 -11.87
CA SER A 98 -0.35 -13.74 -12.75
C SER A 98 -1.37 -12.76 -12.17
N PRO A 99 -1.90 -11.84 -12.98
CA PRO A 99 -3.04 -11.02 -12.57
C PRO A 99 -4.28 -11.88 -12.35
N ALA A 100 -5.20 -11.38 -11.51
CA ALA A 100 -6.53 -11.97 -11.33
C ALA A 100 -7.59 -10.87 -11.49
N PRO A 101 -8.76 -11.13 -12.13
CA PRO A 101 -9.76 -10.10 -12.41
C PRO A 101 -10.34 -9.39 -11.18
N TYR A 102 -10.33 -10.08 -10.03
CA TYR A 102 -10.85 -9.61 -8.74
C TYR A 102 -9.75 -9.08 -7.81
N LEU A 103 -8.51 -9.02 -8.31
CA LEU A 103 -7.34 -8.45 -7.63
C LEU A 103 -6.87 -7.23 -8.41
N ASP A 104 -6.02 -6.42 -7.78
CA ASP A 104 -5.19 -5.47 -8.52
C ASP A 104 -4.51 -6.17 -9.72
N PRO A 105 -4.49 -5.54 -10.91
CA PRO A 105 -3.92 -6.12 -12.13
C PRO A 105 -2.41 -6.40 -12.03
N SER A 106 -1.73 -6.02 -10.95
CA SER A 106 -0.31 -6.33 -10.73
C SER A 106 -0.06 -7.78 -10.28
N GLY A 107 -1.06 -8.48 -9.74
CA GLY A 107 -0.92 -9.84 -9.22
C GLY A 107 -0.36 -9.92 -7.79
N PRO A 108 -0.25 -11.12 -7.20
CA PRO A 108 0.13 -11.31 -5.79
C PRO A 108 1.62 -11.06 -5.49
N TYR A 109 2.48 -11.19 -6.50
CA TYR A 109 3.93 -11.00 -6.36
C TYR A 109 4.43 -10.14 -7.53
N ASP A 110 3.93 -8.90 -7.57
CA ASP A 110 4.30 -7.89 -8.55
C ASP A 110 5.73 -7.38 -8.38
N ALA A 111 6.11 -6.31 -9.09
CA ALA A 111 7.47 -5.77 -9.01
C ALA A 111 7.82 -5.16 -7.63
N GLU A 112 6.83 -4.68 -6.87
CA GLU A 112 7.02 -4.13 -5.51
C GLU A 112 7.28 -5.25 -4.50
N LEU A 113 6.61 -6.39 -4.68
CA LEU A 113 6.73 -7.59 -3.84
C LEU A 113 7.66 -8.66 -4.44
N GLY A 114 8.33 -8.32 -5.54
CA GLY A 114 9.22 -9.22 -6.26
C GLY A 114 10.60 -9.32 -5.64
N ASP A 115 11.33 -10.39 -5.94
CA ASP A 115 12.70 -10.59 -5.44
C ASP A 115 13.60 -11.23 -6.50
N SER A 116 14.47 -10.41 -7.10
CA SER A 116 15.44 -10.83 -8.12
C SER A 116 16.45 -11.87 -7.64
N PHE A 117 16.75 -11.94 -6.34
CA PHE A 117 17.64 -12.96 -5.78
C PHE A 117 16.94 -14.31 -5.78
N LEU A 118 15.71 -14.37 -5.26
CA LEU A 118 14.89 -15.59 -5.28
C LEU A 118 14.53 -16.01 -6.70
N ASN A 119 14.22 -15.07 -7.59
CA ASN A 119 13.94 -15.35 -9.01
C ASN A 119 15.10 -16.08 -9.70
N LYS A 120 16.34 -15.69 -9.40
CA LYS A 120 17.52 -16.37 -9.91
C LYS A 120 17.58 -17.83 -9.43
N LEU A 121 17.27 -18.08 -8.16
CA LEU A 121 17.28 -19.42 -7.58
C LEU A 121 16.13 -20.29 -8.12
N ILE A 122 14.95 -19.70 -8.35
CA ILE A 122 13.82 -20.33 -9.04
C ILE A 122 14.24 -20.76 -10.46
N ALA A 123 14.86 -19.86 -11.22
CA ALA A 123 15.34 -20.15 -12.57
C ALA A 123 16.40 -21.27 -12.61
N GLN A 124 17.12 -21.47 -11.50
CA GLN A 124 18.11 -22.53 -11.33
C GLN A 124 17.51 -23.83 -10.77
N ASN A 125 16.20 -23.88 -10.52
CA ASN A 125 15.49 -25.00 -9.89
C ASN A 125 16.06 -25.38 -8.51
N VAL A 126 16.51 -24.38 -7.74
CA VAL A 126 16.98 -24.59 -6.36
C VAL A 126 15.77 -24.90 -5.47
N PRO A 127 15.80 -25.97 -4.65
CA PRO A 127 14.71 -26.29 -3.74
C PRO A 127 14.40 -25.13 -2.77
N PRO A 128 13.13 -24.88 -2.42
CA PRO A 128 12.73 -23.75 -1.56
C PRO A 128 13.52 -23.66 -0.24
N GLU A 129 13.77 -24.77 0.44
CA GLU A 129 14.49 -24.81 1.71
C GLU A 129 15.94 -24.36 1.56
N LEU A 130 16.61 -24.82 0.50
CA LEU A 130 17.98 -24.43 0.21
C LEU A 130 18.04 -22.97 -0.24
N ALA A 131 17.11 -22.52 -1.07
CA ALA A 131 17.08 -21.14 -1.56
C ALA A 131 16.89 -20.13 -0.42
N VAL A 132 15.96 -20.41 0.50
CA VAL A 132 15.72 -19.56 1.67
C VAL A 132 16.92 -19.58 2.63
N PHE A 133 17.54 -20.75 2.84
CA PHE A 133 18.78 -20.86 3.62
C PHE A 133 19.91 -20.02 3.02
N GLU A 134 20.15 -20.14 1.71
CA GLU A 134 21.17 -19.37 0.99
C GLU A 134 20.89 -17.86 1.08
N TYR A 135 19.63 -17.45 0.94
CA TYR A 135 19.27 -16.04 1.04
C TYR A 135 19.58 -15.48 2.43
N LEU A 136 19.14 -16.17 3.49
CA LEU A 136 19.38 -15.75 4.88
C LEU A 136 20.87 -15.73 5.26
N ALA A 137 21.68 -16.62 4.66
CA ALA A 137 23.12 -16.69 4.88
C ALA A 137 23.91 -15.64 4.08
N ALA A 138 23.32 -15.05 3.04
CA ALA A 138 23.99 -14.11 2.17
C ALA A 138 24.24 -12.75 2.85
N ASP A 139 25.42 -12.18 2.60
CA ASP A 139 25.74 -10.79 2.96
C ASP A 139 25.09 -9.84 1.95
N ILE A 140 23.76 -9.73 2.02
CA ILE A 140 22.96 -8.90 1.11
C ILE A 140 23.39 -7.43 1.10
N PRO A 141 23.69 -6.77 2.25
CA PRO A 141 24.21 -5.41 2.25
C PRO A 141 25.43 -5.23 1.35
N ARG A 142 26.40 -6.15 1.44
CA ARG A 142 27.60 -6.13 0.61
C ARG A 142 27.33 -6.52 -0.83
N LEU A 143 26.60 -7.62 -1.07
CA LEU A 143 26.32 -8.16 -2.41
C LEU A 143 25.56 -7.16 -3.28
N ARG A 144 24.65 -6.38 -2.67
CA ARG A 144 23.84 -5.37 -3.38
C ARG A 144 24.35 -3.94 -3.20
N GLN A 145 25.44 -3.73 -2.46
CA GLN A 145 26.04 -2.42 -2.20
C GLN A 145 25.01 -1.41 -1.67
N VAL A 146 24.29 -1.78 -0.60
CA VAL A 146 23.12 -1.02 -0.12
C VAL A 146 23.45 0.41 0.32
N ASP A 147 24.66 0.68 0.81
CA ASP A 147 25.10 2.05 1.13
C ASP A 147 25.17 2.92 -0.11
N ARG A 148 25.71 2.38 -1.21
CA ARG A 148 25.75 3.09 -2.50
C ARG A 148 24.33 3.30 -3.06
N MET A 149 23.44 2.33 -2.88
CA MET A 149 22.03 2.48 -3.24
C MET A 149 21.36 3.61 -2.43
N ARG A 150 21.63 3.68 -1.12
CA ARG A 150 21.11 4.75 -0.24
C ARG A 150 21.62 6.11 -0.67
N GLU A 151 22.92 6.25 -0.92
CA GLU A 151 23.53 7.50 -1.39
C GLU A 151 22.86 8.00 -2.67
N ILE A 152 22.77 7.14 -3.70
CA ILE A 152 22.14 7.48 -4.98
C ILE A 152 20.65 7.83 -4.79
N ALA A 153 19.92 7.06 -3.98
CA ALA A 153 18.50 7.28 -3.75
C ALA A 153 18.24 8.63 -3.06
N LEU A 154 19.01 8.96 -2.01
CA LEU A 154 18.88 10.21 -1.29
C LEU A 154 19.30 11.41 -2.14
N ASP A 155 20.35 11.30 -2.95
CA ASP A 155 20.75 12.38 -3.85
C ASP A 155 19.68 12.66 -4.90
N ARG A 156 19.10 11.62 -5.51
CA ARG A 156 17.96 11.79 -6.42
C ARG A 156 16.74 12.38 -5.71
N GLN A 157 16.47 11.97 -4.48
CA GLN A 157 15.39 12.56 -3.67
C GLN A 157 15.65 14.05 -3.43
N ARG A 158 16.86 14.45 -3.04
CA ARG A 158 17.23 15.87 -2.86
C ARG A 158 17.05 16.69 -4.14
N MET A 159 17.40 16.12 -5.30
CA MET A 159 17.16 16.79 -6.58
C MET A 159 15.67 17.00 -6.85
N ARG A 160 14.83 15.99 -6.60
CA ARG A 160 13.35 16.12 -6.73
C ARG A 160 12.79 17.13 -5.74
N ASP A 161 13.22 17.05 -4.49
CA ASP A 161 12.80 17.96 -3.42
C ASP A 161 13.08 19.43 -3.78
N GLN A 162 14.28 19.73 -4.31
CA GLN A 162 14.65 21.06 -4.80
C GLN A 162 13.79 21.48 -6.00
N ALA A 163 13.62 20.59 -6.98
CA ALA A 163 12.80 20.86 -8.17
C ALA A 163 11.33 21.14 -7.83
N CYS A 164 10.82 20.52 -6.76
CA CYS A 164 9.45 20.69 -6.30
C CYS A 164 9.24 21.90 -5.37
N GLY A 165 10.21 22.82 -5.30
CA GLY A 165 10.12 24.03 -4.47
C GLY A 165 10.51 23.77 -3.01
N GLY A 166 11.55 22.96 -2.79
CA GLY A 166 12.24 22.82 -1.50
C GLY A 166 11.53 21.94 -0.49
N TYR A 167 11.02 20.77 -0.89
CA TYR A 167 10.58 19.77 0.08
C TYR A 167 11.76 19.29 0.94
N GLY A 168 11.49 18.78 2.15
CA GLY A 168 12.51 18.25 3.06
C GLY A 168 12.52 16.72 3.17
N VAL A 169 12.07 16.00 2.14
CA VAL A 169 11.80 14.56 2.25
C VAL A 169 13.09 13.75 2.36
N ALA A 170 14.13 14.09 1.60
CA ALA A 170 15.40 13.37 1.65
C ALA A 170 16.02 13.41 3.05
N ASP A 171 16.03 14.59 3.69
CA ASP A 171 16.58 14.77 5.03
C ASP A 171 15.70 14.11 6.10
N LEU A 172 14.38 14.10 5.90
CA LEU A 172 13.45 13.34 6.73
C LEU A 172 13.73 11.84 6.66
N ILE A 173 13.91 11.29 5.46
CA ILE A 173 14.27 9.88 5.27
C ILE A 173 15.61 9.61 5.96
N ASP A 174 16.64 10.40 5.67
CA ASP A 174 18.00 10.17 6.16
C ASP A 174 18.07 10.18 7.70
N SER A 175 17.31 11.08 8.34
CA SER A 175 17.32 11.26 9.79
C SER A 175 16.43 10.29 10.57
N ARG A 176 15.35 9.75 9.97
CA ARG A 176 14.34 8.97 10.70
C ARG A 176 14.21 7.51 10.26
N ILE A 177 14.73 7.14 9.10
CA ILE A 177 14.53 5.79 8.56
C ILE A 177 15.05 4.68 9.47
N ALA A 178 16.03 4.95 10.34
CA ALA A 178 16.52 3.95 11.29
C ALA A 178 15.55 3.70 12.47
N SER A 179 14.80 4.72 12.89
CA SER A 179 13.93 4.65 14.08
C SER A 179 12.45 4.55 13.77
N GLU A 180 12.03 4.94 12.57
CA GLU A 180 10.63 5.04 12.16
C GLU A 180 10.40 4.30 10.84
N LYS A 181 9.31 3.52 10.78
CA LYS A 181 8.89 2.88 9.54
C LYS A 181 8.28 3.92 8.60
N LEU A 182 9.07 4.40 7.63
CA LEU A 182 8.63 5.41 6.67
C LEU A 182 8.01 4.83 5.40
N PHE A 183 8.18 3.54 5.13
CA PHE A 183 7.74 2.87 3.91
C PHE A 183 7.18 1.47 4.17
N CYS A 184 6.17 1.08 3.40
CA CYS A 184 5.60 -0.27 3.32
C CYS A 184 6.28 -1.13 2.24
N THR A 185 6.56 -0.52 1.09
CA THR A 185 7.27 -1.12 -0.05
C THR A 185 8.25 -0.08 -0.61
N VAL A 186 8.93 -0.38 -1.72
CA VAL A 186 9.89 0.54 -2.34
C VAL A 186 9.27 1.92 -2.61
N ASN A 187 8.06 1.93 -3.17
CA ASN A 187 7.38 3.14 -3.63
C ASN A 187 6.12 3.50 -2.81
N HIS A 188 5.78 2.75 -1.76
CA HIS A 188 4.63 3.06 -0.90
C HIS A 188 5.06 3.64 0.45
N PRO A 189 4.96 4.97 0.65
CA PRO A 189 5.22 5.58 1.94
C PRO A 189 4.21 5.11 2.98
N GLU A 190 4.69 4.95 4.22
CA GLU A 190 3.85 4.64 5.37
C GLU A 190 2.97 5.84 5.72
N ARG A 191 1.86 5.60 6.45
CA ARG A 191 0.84 6.61 6.78
C ARG A 191 1.44 7.96 7.21
N MET A 192 2.43 7.96 8.11
CA MET A 192 3.01 9.20 8.63
C MET A 192 3.67 10.03 7.51
N LEU A 193 4.51 9.41 6.69
CA LEU A 193 5.20 10.10 5.59
C LEU A 193 4.19 10.54 4.52
N ALA A 194 3.24 9.67 4.20
CA ALA A 194 2.21 9.95 3.20
C ALA A 194 1.31 11.13 3.59
N LEU A 195 0.83 11.18 4.83
CA LEU A 195 0.00 12.30 5.32
C LEU A 195 0.78 13.61 5.43
N ARG A 196 2.05 13.56 5.85
CA ARG A 196 2.93 14.74 5.85
C ARG A 196 3.12 15.31 4.45
N LEU A 197 3.42 14.44 3.48
CA LEU A 197 3.55 14.85 2.08
C LEU A 197 2.24 15.43 1.56
N ALA A 198 1.10 14.78 1.86
CA ALA A 198 -0.20 15.26 1.43
C ALA A 198 -0.56 16.63 2.01
N ALA A 199 -0.33 16.85 3.31
CA ALA A 199 -0.56 18.14 3.96
C ALA A 199 0.26 19.25 3.28
N GLU A 200 1.55 19.03 3.04
CA GLU A 200 2.41 20.02 2.37
C GLU A 200 1.96 20.30 0.91
N VAL A 201 1.55 19.27 0.17
CA VAL A 201 0.98 19.44 -1.17
C VAL A 201 -0.31 20.26 -1.10
N PHE A 202 -1.17 19.98 -0.13
CA PHE A 202 -2.47 20.62 0.02
C PHE A 202 -2.36 22.08 0.46
N GLU A 203 -1.40 22.40 1.32
CA GLU A 203 -1.03 23.79 1.61
C GLU A 203 -0.56 24.51 0.34
N ARG A 204 0.31 23.89 -0.46
CA ARG A 204 0.84 24.49 -1.70
C ARG A 204 -0.23 24.75 -2.76
N ILE A 205 -1.24 23.90 -2.90
CA ILE A 205 -2.40 24.13 -3.80
C ILE A 205 -3.45 25.09 -3.20
N GLY A 206 -3.28 25.52 -1.94
CA GLY A 206 -4.14 26.49 -1.27
C GLY A 206 -5.43 25.87 -0.71
N VAL A 207 -5.35 24.67 -0.15
CA VAL A 207 -6.44 24.06 0.61
C VAL A 207 -6.69 24.83 1.92
N PRO A 208 -7.96 25.09 2.30
CA PRO A 208 -8.28 25.72 3.59
C PRO A 208 -7.77 24.90 4.79
N GLY A 209 -7.31 25.58 5.85
CA GLY A 209 -6.74 24.92 7.04
C GLY A 209 -7.67 23.90 7.70
N GLU A 210 -8.97 24.15 7.74
CA GLU A 210 -9.98 23.22 8.27
C GLU A 210 -10.02 21.86 7.55
N CYS A 211 -9.61 21.79 6.27
CA CYS A 211 -9.50 20.54 5.55
C CYS A 211 -8.21 19.79 5.90
N LEU A 212 -7.16 20.49 6.34
CA LEU A 212 -5.88 19.87 6.74
C LEU A 212 -6.05 19.09 8.04
N ASP A 213 -6.88 19.56 8.97
CA ASP A 213 -7.24 18.81 10.18
C ASP A 213 -7.87 17.45 9.83
N ALA A 214 -8.74 17.40 8.80
CA ALA A 214 -9.34 16.17 8.33
C ALA A 214 -8.32 15.21 7.67
N VAL A 215 -7.28 15.76 7.03
CA VAL A 215 -6.17 14.97 6.48
C VAL A 215 -5.33 14.36 7.59
N GLU A 216 -4.98 15.12 8.63
CA GLU A 216 -4.23 14.61 9.78
C GLU A 216 -5.00 13.50 10.52
N ALA A 217 -6.32 13.66 10.64
CA ALA A 217 -7.22 12.70 11.25
C ALA A 217 -7.56 11.48 10.36
N TYR A 218 -7.10 11.45 9.11
CA TYR A 218 -7.44 10.38 8.17
C TYR A 218 -6.85 9.03 8.62
N THR A 219 -7.71 8.04 8.84
CA THR A 219 -7.33 6.72 9.39
C THR A 219 -7.33 5.60 8.36
N ASP A 220 -7.98 5.80 7.22
CA ASP A 220 -8.03 4.81 6.15
C ASP A 220 -6.66 4.62 5.49
N ARG A 221 -6.47 3.45 4.90
CA ARG A 221 -5.22 3.10 4.20
C ARG A 221 -5.12 3.91 2.90
N LEU A 222 -3.94 4.49 2.66
CA LEU A 222 -3.64 5.23 1.43
C LEU A 222 -3.09 4.35 0.31
N PHE A 223 -2.47 3.23 0.68
CA PHE A 223 -1.86 2.26 -0.22
C PHE A 223 -2.42 0.86 0.04
N PRO A 224 -2.29 -0.06 -0.93
CA PRO A 224 -2.58 -1.47 -0.70
C PRO A 224 -1.87 -1.97 0.56
N PRO A 225 -2.47 -2.91 1.30
CA PRO A 225 -2.01 -3.27 2.63
C PRO A 225 -0.74 -4.14 2.63
N ASN A 226 -0.11 -4.31 1.48
CA ASN A 226 1.06 -5.17 1.34
C ASN A 226 2.30 -4.50 1.93
N GLU A 227 3.02 -5.25 2.75
CA GLU A 227 4.31 -4.86 3.30
C GLU A 227 5.38 -5.76 2.69
N ALA A 228 6.33 -5.18 1.96
CA ALA A 228 7.48 -5.92 1.45
C ALA A 228 8.41 -6.26 2.63
N PRO A 229 8.77 -7.53 2.88
CA PRO A 229 9.65 -7.87 4.00
C PRO A 229 11.06 -7.32 3.81
N ILE A 230 11.61 -6.69 4.84
CA ILE A 230 13.01 -6.22 4.84
C ILE A 230 13.90 -7.40 5.21
N HIS A 231 14.92 -7.68 4.39
CA HIS A 231 15.88 -8.74 4.68
C HIS A 231 16.59 -8.49 6.02
N PRO A 232 16.68 -9.47 6.95
CA PRO A 232 17.22 -9.23 8.29
C PRO A 232 18.65 -8.67 8.31
N ALA A 233 19.50 -9.05 7.35
CA ALA A 233 20.84 -8.47 7.22
C ALA A 233 20.81 -6.99 6.81
N VAL A 234 19.86 -6.56 5.96
CA VAL A 234 19.67 -5.15 5.58
C VAL A 234 19.16 -4.35 6.77
N ALA A 235 18.19 -4.90 7.51
CA ALA A 235 17.68 -4.26 8.71
C ALA A 235 18.77 -4.05 9.78
N ARG A 236 19.62 -5.07 10.01
CA ARG A 236 20.79 -4.93 10.90
C ARG A 236 21.82 -3.91 10.38
N HIS A 237 22.11 -3.93 9.10
CA HIS A 237 23.10 -3.03 8.48
C HIS A 237 22.73 -1.56 8.67
N PHE A 238 21.47 -1.20 8.49
CA PHE A 238 20.98 0.16 8.71
C PHE A 238 20.54 0.47 10.15
N GLY A 239 20.60 -0.51 11.06
CA GLY A 239 20.22 -0.32 12.46
C GLY A 239 18.73 -0.01 12.65
N LEU A 240 17.85 -0.65 11.87
CA LEU A 240 16.41 -0.41 11.92
C LEU A 240 15.82 -0.92 13.25
N SER A 241 15.18 -0.03 14.03
CA SER A 241 14.58 -0.38 15.33
C SER A 241 13.27 -1.16 15.22
N TYR A 242 12.64 -1.15 14.04
CA TYR A 242 11.30 -1.69 13.79
C TYR A 242 11.32 -2.94 12.90
N ALA A 243 12.51 -3.41 12.49
CA ALA A 243 12.66 -4.55 11.60
C ALA A 243 13.79 -5.47 12.07
N ASP A 244 13.47 -6.74 12.22
CA ASP A 244 14.38 -7.82 12.57
C ASP A 244 13.93 -9.15 11.94
N ALA A 245 14.55 -10.27 12.32
CA ALA A 245 14.21 -11.59 11.81
C ALA A 245 12.81 -12.09 12.23
N ASN A 246 12.23 -11.55 13.30
CA ASN A 246 10.94 -11.95 13.85
C ASN A 246 9.81 -11.02 13.44
N THR A 247 10.13 -9.88 12.83
CA THR A 247 9.17 -8.89 12.35
C THR A 247 8.23 -9.53 11.34
N ARG A 248 6.93 -9.36 11.55
CA ARG A 248 5.88 -9.94 10.71
C ARG A 248 5.25 -8.88 9.82
N TYR A 249 5.36 -9.08 8.52
CA TYR A 249 4.90 -8.19 7.47
C TYR A 249 3.55 -8.68 6.93
N ARG A 250 2.60 -7.77 6.75
CA ARG A 250 1.29 -8.05 6.17
C ARG A 250 1.44 -8.43 4.70
N PHE A 251 0.82 -9.53 4.33
CA PHE A 251 0.71 -9.99 2.95
C PHE A 251 -0.77 -10.14 2.59
N PHE A 252 -1.26 -9.24 1.75
CA PHE A 252 -2.67 -9.10 1.38
C PHE A 252 -3.59 -9.10 2.60
N ASP A 253 -4.78 -9.65 2.43
CA ASP A 253 -5.72 -9.97 3.48
C ASP A 253 -5.41 -11.34 4.13
N GLU A 254 -4.29 -11.99 3.79
CA GLU A 254 -4.00 -13.37 4.18
C GLU A 254 -3.46 -13.51 5.60
N GLY A 255 -2.65 -12.54 6.03
CA GLY A 255 -2.07 -12.52 7.36
C GLY A 255 -0.73 -11.79 7.40
N ARG A 256 0.07 -12.10 8.43
CA ARG A 256 1.39 -11.51 8.65
C ARG A 256 2.46 -12.58 8.75
N PHE A 257 3.54 -12.42 8.00
CA PHE A 257 4.60 -13.41 7.85
C PHE A 257 5.96 -12.81 8.18
N THR A 258 6.82 -13.59 8.83
CA THR A 258 8.23 -13.23 8.95
C THR A 258 8.90 -13.21 7.57
N PHE A 259 10.08 -12.60 7.47
CA PHE A 259 10.87 -12.64 6.24
C PHE A 259 11.07 -14.08 5.73
N THR A 260 11.42 -15.01 6.63
CA THR A 260 11.64 -16.43 6.29
C THR A 260 10.36 -17.09 5.77
N GLU A 261 9.25 -16.93 6.49
CA GLU A 261 7.95 -17.46 6.06
C GLU A 261 7.55 -16.91 4.69
N TYR A 262 7.72 -15.59 4.48
CA TYR A 262 7.46 -14.96 3.20
C TYR A 262 8.35 -15.53 2.07
N ALA A 263 9.66 -15.68 2.31
CA ALA A 263 10.57 -16.21 1.30
C ALA A 263 10.23 -17.65 0.90
N HIS A 264 9.81 -18.49 1.85
CA HIS A 264 9.29 -19.82 1.53
C HIS A 264 8.01 -19.76 0.70
N ARG A 265 7.09 -18.87 1.04
CA ARG A 265 5.86 -18.68 0.26
C ARG A 265 6.17 -18.18 -1.15
N TYR A 266 7.09 -17.23 -1.29
CA TYR A 266 7.58 -16.73 -2.57
C TYR A 266 8.15 -17.85 -3.43
N MET A 267 9.10 -18.65 -2.90
CA MET A 267 9.71 -19.77 -3.62
C MET A 267 8.70 -20.83 -4.08
N ASN A 268 7.58 -20.99 -3.35
CA ASN A 268 6.52 -21.92 -3.69
C ASN A 268 5.37 -21.28 -4.49
N TYR A 269 5.46 -19.99 -4.84
CA TYR A 269 4.37 -19.20 -5.39
C TYR A 269 3.04 -19.36 -4.60
N ALA A 270 3.16 -19.37 -3.27
CA ALA A 270 2.04 -19.65 -2.37
C ALA A 270 1.32 -18.37 -1.97
N TRP A 271 0.01 -18.33 -2.22
CA TRP A 271 -0.93 -17.30 -1.76
C TRP A 271 -2.35 -17.86 -1.81
N ASN A 272 -3.28 -17.23 -1.09
CA ASN A 272 -4.68 -17.66 -1.04
C ASN A 272 -5.57 -16.79 -1.95
N PRO A 273 -5.90 -17.23 -3.18
CA PRO A 273 -6.76 -16.47 -4.10
C PRO A 273 -8.24 -16.48 -3.69
N ASP A 274 -8.68 -17.45 -2.90
CA ASP A 274 -10.08 -17.56 -2.47
C ASP A 274 -10.45 -16.41 -1.51
N LEU A 275 -9.48 -15.84 -0.78
CA LEU A 275 -9.71 -14.68 0.07
C LEU A 275 -10.17 -13.44 -0.71
N PRO A 276 -9.35 -12.87 -1.64
CA PRO A 276 -9.78 -11.70 -2.41
C PRO A 276 -10.99 -12.03 -3.30
N PHE A 277 -11.12 -13.26 -3.80
CA PHE A 277 -12.29 -13.67 -4.57
C PHE A 277 -13.57 -13.64 -3.74
N GLY A 278 -13.56 -14.26 -2.54
CA GLY A 278 -14.71 -14.24 -1.63
C GLY A 278 -15.08 -12.82 -1.17
N MET A 279 -14.08 -11.97 -0.91
CA MET A 279 -14.30 -10.56 -0.58
C MET A 279 -14.87 -9.76 -1.77
N HIS A 280 -14.46 -10.09 -3.00
CA HIS A 280 -15.04 -9.50 -4.21
C HIS A 280 -16.52 -9.92 -4.38
N LEU A 281 -16.85 -11.20 -4.25
CA LEU A 281 -18.23 -11.69 -4.28
C LEU A 281 -19.12 -10.98 -3.25
N ALA A 282 -18.60 -10.73 -2.05
CA ALA A 282 -19.30 -9.98 -1.01
C ALA A 282 -19.63 -8.55 -1.46
N ARG A 283 -18.67 -7.85 -2.10
CA ARG A 283 -18.88 -6.49 -2.62
C ARG A 283 -19.89 -6.44 -3.77
N GLU A 284 -19.94 -7.49 -4.59
CA GLU A 284 -20.92 -7.64 -5.68
C GLU A 284 -22.31 -8.09 -5.19
N GLY A 285 -22.52 -8.25 -3.88
CA GLY A 285 -23.81 -8.67 -3.31
C GLY A 285 -24.11 -10.17 -3.42
N GLN A 286 -23.15 -10.98 -3.86
CA GLN A 286 -23.29 -12.44 -4.00
C GLN A 286 -23.04 -13.15 -2.66
N HIS A 287 -23.83 -12.80 -1.63
CA HIS A 287 -23.53 -13.12 -0.23
C HIS A 287 -23.39 -14.61 0.08
N GLU A 288 -24.29 -15.46 -0.43
CA GLU A 288 -24.25 -16.91 -0.16
C GLU A 288 -22.98 -17.57 -0.75
N GLN A 289 -22.62 -17.22 -1.99
CA GLN A 289 -21.37 -17.71 -2.59
C GLN A 289 -20.14 -17.16 -1.87
N ALA A 290 -20.19 -15.89 -1.45
CA ALA A 290 -19.12 -15.28 -0.68
C ALA A 290 -18.89 -16.01 0.65
N ILE A 291 -19.95 -16.41 1.36
CA ILE A 291 -19.87 -17.19 2.60
C ILE A 291 -19.16 -18.53 2.35
N GLU A 292 -19.60 -19.30 1.34
CA GLU A 292 -19.01 -20.61 1.02
C GLU A 292 -17.51 -20.52 0.68
N VAL A 293 -17.14 -19.50 -0.11
CA VAL A 293 -15.74 -19.26 -0.48
C VAL A 293 -14.93 -18.80 0.73
N LEU A 294 -15.42 -17.82 1.48
CA LEU A 294 -14.70 -17.25 2.61
C LEU A 294 -14.51 -18.25 3.75
N GLN A 295 -15.47 -19.16 4.00
CA GLN A 295 -15.32 -20.23 4.98
C GLN A 295 -14.06 -21.07 4.70
N ARG A 296 -13.90 -21.56 3.47
CA ARG A 296 -12.71 -22.32 3.05
C ARG A 296 -11.45 -21.45 3.07
N ALA A 297 -11.57 -20.20 2.64
CA ALA A 297 -10.44 -19.29 2.54
C ALA A 297 -9.84 -18.94 3.92
N VAL A 298 -10.67 -18.66 4.93
CA VAL A 298 -10.18 -18.30 6.27
C VAL A 298 -9.64 -19.49 7.06
N GLU A 299 -10.05 -20.72 6.71
CA GLU A 299 -9.46 -21.97 7.20
C GLU A 299 -8.05 -22.17 6.64
N ALA A 300 -7.88 -21.99 5.32
CA ALA A 300 -6.57 -22.04 4.67
C ALA A 300 -5.64 -20.90 5.10
N SER A 301 -6.20 -19.77 5.55
CA SER A 301 -5.44 -18.62 6.05
C SER A 301 -5.91 -18.20 7.45
N PRO A 302 -5.42 -18.90 8.50
CA PRO A 302 -5.83 -18.64 9.88
C PRO A 302 -5.51 -17.23 10.41
N GLY A 303 -4.56 -16.55 9.77
CA GLY A 303 -4.15 -15.18 10.09
C GLY A 303 -4.98 -14.08 9.40
N SER A 304 -5.94 -14.44 8.53
CA SER A 304 -6.74 -13.47 7.80
C SER A 304 -7.78 -12.82 8.72
N ALA A 305 -7.47 -11.63 9.23
CA ALA A 305 -8.40 -10.83 10.00
C ALA A 305 -9.48 -10.20 9.11
N ALA A 306 -9.10 -9.72 7.92
CA ALA A 306 -10.02 -9.11 6.97
C ALA A 306 -11.04 -10.11 6.41
N GLY A 307 -10.61 -11.30 5.99
CA GLY A 307 -11.52 -12.36 5.53
C GLY A 307 -12.49 -12.80 6.63
N ARG A 308 -12.02 -12.93 7.88
CA ARG A 308 -12.88 -13.23 9.04
C ARG A 308 -13.89 -12.13 9.31
N ALA A 309 -13.49 -10.87 9.22
CA ALA A 309 -14.40 -9.75 9.43
C ALA A 309 -15.47 -9.70 8.32
N VAL A 310 -15.12 -9.96 7.06
CA VAL A 310 -16.10 -10.04 5.95
C VAL A 310 -17.06 -11.21 6.14
N LEU A 311 -16.55 -12.39 6.47
CA LEU A 311 -17.41 -13.54 6.76
C LEU A 311 -18.32 -13.28 7.97
N ALA A 312 -17.82 -12.61 9.01
CA ALA A 312 -18.61 -12.26 10.19
C ALA A 312 -19.79 -11.34 9.86
N ASP A 313 -19.58 -10.30 9.05
CA ASP A 313 -20.66 -9.40 8.61
C ASP A 313 -21.71 -10.19 7.80
N LEU A 314 -21.28 -11.01 6.84
CA LEU A 314 -22.20 -11.79 6.01
C LEU A 314 -23.02 -12.80 6.83
N LEU A 315 -22.41 -13.47 7.82
CA LEU A 315 -23.13 -14.36 8.73
C LEU A 315 -24.08 -13.58 9.65
N ALA A 316 -23.71 -12.37 10.07
CA ALA A 316 -24.60 -11.53 10.85
C ALA A 316 -25.85 -11.13 10.05
N ASP A 317 -25.67 -10.73 8.79
CA ASP A 317 -26.76 -10.39 7.88
C ASP A 317 -27.68 -11.58 7.56
N ARG A 318 -27.12 -12.80 7.57
CA ARG A 318 -27.88 -14.06 7.43
C ARG A 318 -28.61 -14.49 8.71
N GLY A 319 -28.38 -13.80 9.84
CA GLY A 319 -28.97 -14.11 11.15
C GLY A 319 -28.19 -15.14 11.97
N GLU A 320 -27.02 -15.58 11.51
CA GLU A 320 -26.12 -16.50 12.23
C GLU A 320 -25.24 -15.74 13.25
N ILE A 321 -25.89 -14.93 14.09
CA ILE A 321 -25.25 -13.91 14.93
C ILE A 321 -24.21 -14.50 15.91
N ALA A 322 -24.45 -15.71 16.43
CA ALA A 322 -23.53 -16.35 17.38
C ALA A 322 -22.19 -16.72 16.74
N GLU A 323 -22.18 -17.19 15.49
CA GLU A 323 -20.94 -17.54 14.78
C GLU A 323 -20.23 -16.29 14.26
N ALA A 324 -21.01 -15.33 13.75
CA ALA A 324 -20.50 -14.00 13.40
C ALA A 324 -19.72 -13.36 14.56
N ALA A 325 -20.25 -13.40 15.77
CA ALA A 325 -19.59 -12.83 16.95
C ALA A 325 -18.25 -13.51 17.29
N LYS A 326 -18.12 -14.82 17.08
CA LYS A 326 -16.84 -15.52 17.29
C LYS A 326 -15.80 -15.09 16.25
N LEU A 327 -16.20 -15.03 14.98
CA LEU A 327 -15.31 -14.62 13.89
C LEU A 327 -14.87 -13.16 14.06
N ALA A 328 -15.79 -12.27 14.40
CA ALA A 328 -15.50 -10.85 14.60
C ALA A 328 -14.54 -10.63 15.78
N LYS A 329 -14.76 -11.35 16.89
CA LYS A 329 -13.81 -11.35 18.01
C LYS A 329 -12.41 -11.79 17.56
N ARG A 330 -12.33 -12.89 16.81
CA ARG A 330 -11.05 -13.41 16.34
C ARG A 330 -10.35 -12.44 15.37
N ALA A 331 -11.10 -11.77 14.50
CA ALA A 331 -10.55 -10.74 13.63
C ALA A 331 -9.94 -9.58 14.44
N ALA A 332 -10.64 -9.09 15.47
CA ALA A 332 -10.13 -8.04 16.36
C ALA A 332 -8.90 -8.48 17.17
N GLU A 333 -8.84 -9.75 17.60
CA GLU A 333 -7.64 -10.29 18.26
C GLU A 333 -6.41 -10.34 17.34
N LEU A 334 -6.62 -10.60 16.03
CA LEU A 334 -5.54 -10.67 15.04
C LEU A 334 -5.01 -9.27 14.66
N GLU A 335 -5.87 -8.26 14.65
CA GLU A 335 -5.53 -6.88 14.30
C GLU A 335 -6.09 -5.89 15.33
N PRO A 336 -5.54 -5.87 16.56
CA PRO A 336 -6.11 -5.13 17.68
C PRO A 336 -6.07 -3.60 17.50
N THR A 337 -5.24 -3.09 16.60
CA THR A 337 -5.11 -1.67 16.29
C THR A 337 -5.87 -1.24 15.03
N ASP A 338 -6.52 -2.18 14.33
CA ASP A 338 -7.28 -1.85 13.11
C ASP A 338 -8.68 -1.34 13.50
N ALA A 339 -8.87 -0.03 13.38
CA ALA A 339 -10.10 0.64 13.81
C ALA A 339 -11.35 0.12 13.07
N HIS A 340 -11.22 -0.25 11.80
CA HIS A 340 -12.34 -0.75 11.00
C HIS A 340 -12.75 -2.15 11.46
N ILE A 341 -11.79 -3.06 11.68
CA ILE A 341 -12.07 -4.38 12.24
C ILE A 341 -12.68 -4.29 13.63
N ASN A 342 -12.14 -3.41 14.49
CA ASN A 342 -12.66 -3.20 15.84
C ASN A 342 -14.10 -2.64 15.84
N ALA A 343 -14.41 -1.70 14.94
CA ALA A 343 -15.77 -1.16 14.80
C ALA A 343 -16.77 -2.23 14.37
N ARG A 344 -16.40 -3.08 13.41
CA ARG A 344 -17.23 -4.22 12.96
C ARG A 344 -17.45 -5.24 14.07
N ALA A 345 -16.39 -5.60 14.79
CA ALA A 345 -16.50 -6.50 15.94
C ALA A 345 -17.42 -5.95 17.03
N ALA A 346 -17.30 -4.67 17.37
CA ALA A 346 -18.18 -4.02 18.33
C ALA A 346 -19.66 -4.03 17.88
N HIS A 347 -19.91 -3.77 16.60
CA HIS A 347 -21.25 -3.81 16.01
C HIS A 347 -21.87 -5.21 16.12
N ILE A 348 -21.15 -6.25 15.69
CA ILE A 348 -21.63 -7.64 15.72
C ILE A 348 -21.85 -8.12 17.16
N HIS A 349 -20.96 -7.76 18.09
CA HIS A 349 -21.14 -8.11 19.50
C HIS A 349 -22.38 -7.47 20.12
N LYS A 350 -22.76 -6.25 19.69
CA LYS A 350 -24.01 -5.61 20.11
C LYS A 350 -25.22 -6.39 19.59
N LEU A 351 -25.22 -6.82 18.32
CA LEU A 351 -26.28 -7.65 17.77
C LEU A 351 -26.42 -8.96 18.54
N TRP A 352 -25.29 -9.61 18.87
CA TRP A 352 -25.29 -10.83 19.67
C TRP A 352 -25.85 -10.63 21.07
N ALA A 353 -25.47 -9.55 21.76
CA ALA A 353 -26.00 -9.22 23.08
C ALA A 353 -27.52 -8.99 23.07
N GLN A 354 -28.06 -8.42 21.99
CA GLN A 354 -29.50 -8.24 21.82
C GLN A 354 -30.21 -9.57 21.53
N ALA A 355 -29.62 -10.43 20.71
CA ALA A 355 -30.18 -11.72 20.34
C ALA A 355 -30.29 -12.70 21.52
N ILE A 356 -29.39 -12.63 22.50
CA ILE A 356 -29.43 -13.48 23.71
C ILE A 356 -30.37 -12.94 24.81
N GLN A 357 -30.89 -11.72 24.65
CA GLN A 357 -31.83 -11.09 25.60
C GLN A 357 -33.30 -11.26 25.19
N GLN A 358 -33.55 -11.71 23.96
CA GLN A 358 -34.87 -12.10 23.43
C GLN A 358 -35.07 -13.60 23.61
#